data_AF-A0A8S3RBF9-F1
#
_entry.id   AF-A0A8S3RBF9-F1
#
_cell.length_a   1.000
_cell.length_b   1.000
_cell.length_c   1.000
_cell.angle_alpha   90.00
_cell.angle_beta   90.00
_cell.angle_gamma   90.00
#
_symmetry.space_group_name_H-M   'P 1'
#
loop_
_entity.id
_entity.type
_entity.pdbx_description
1 polymer ?
#
loop_
_entity_poly.entity_id
_entity_poly.type
_entity_poly.pdbx_seq_one_letter_code
_entity_poly.pdbx_strand_id
1 'polypeptide(L)'
;MVGISVRLKLFGYMLMFFTTSRGQEETYVHGLSSNTQMRKESLIDKMELRFGHSNMKESYLAEAKLRRRRPGESFRDLGQSIEDLYRRAYPSQPELVQENGIRSFLDACGESEEFRMLIRRTKPRTLQKAIASAMQEECNRMNEGNVTKVDRRNNVNTAEKGSDVHELNSKKTIIQTFL
;
A
#
# COMPACT_ATOMS: atom_id res chain seq x y z
N MET A 1 10.31 -11.02 9.11
CA MET A 1 11.17 -12.22 9.12
C MET A 1 11.33 -12.89 7.73
N VAL A 2 11.24 -12.15 6.61
CA VAL A 2 11.34 -12.74 5.24
C VAL A 2 12.73 -12.53 4.60
N GLY A 3 13.51 -11.54 5.05
CA GLY A 3 14.81 -11.19 4.46
C GLY A 3 15.97 -12.15 4.76
N ILE A 4 15.88 -12.95 5.82
CA ILE A 4 16.94 -13.93 6.18
C ILE A 4 16.87 -15.14 5.24
N SER A 5 15.67 -15.55 4.83
CA SER A 5 15.45 -16.71 3.94
C SER A 5 16.02 -16.51 2.53
N VAL A 6 16.01 -15.28 2.00
CA VAL A 6 16.59 -14.98 0.68
C VAL A 6 18.11 -14.91 0.75
N ARG A 7 18.68 -14.33 1.81
CA ARG A 7 20.13 -14.31 2.04
C ARG A 7 20.71 -15.71 2.27
N LEU A 8 20.00 -16.60 2.95
CA LEU A 8 20.42 -18.00 3.14
C LEU A 8 20.37 -18.80 1.84
N LYS A 9 19.34 -18.59 1.00
CA LYS A 9 19.25 -19.22 -0.32
C LYS A 9 20.36 -18.73 -1.25
N LEU A 10 20.64 -17.42 -1.28
CA LEU A 10 21.74 -16.86 -2.08
C LEU A 10 23.12 -17.38 -1.63
N PHE A 11 23.34 -17.50 -0.31
CA PHE A 11 24.58 -18.04 0.24
C PHE A 11 24.76 -19.54 -0.08
N GLY A 12 23.67 -20.31 -0.06
CA GLY A 12 23.68 -21.72 -0.46
C GLY A 12 24.05 -21.94 -1.92
N TYR A 13 23.50 -21.15 -2.85
CA TYR A 13 23.89 -21.20 -4.26
C TYR A 13 25.34 -20.75 -4.48
N MET A 14 25.82 -19.75 -3.71
CA MET A 14 27.20 -19.28 -3.78
C MET A 14 28.20 -20.32 -3.28
N LEU A 15 27.89 -21.02 -2.18
CA LEU A 15 28.74 -22.07 -1.62
C LEU A 15 28.79 -23.31 -2.55
N MET A 16 27.66 -23.72 -3.14
CA MET A 16 27.57 -24.89 -4.01
C MET A 16 28.29 -24.69 -5.37
N PHE A 17 28.33 -23.45 -5.87
CA PHE A 17 29.12 -23.09 -7.05
C PHE A 17 30.63 -23.11 -6.73
N PHE A 18 31.02 -22.59 -5.56
CA PHE A 18 32.42 -22.57 -5.14
C PHE A 18 32.98 -23.97 -4.85
N THR A 19 32.16 -24.89 -4.32
CA THR A 19 32.56 -26.29 -4.11
C THR A 19 32.66 -27.07 -5.43
N THR A 20 31.81 -26.77 -6.41
CA THR A 20 31.87 -27.38 -7.74
C THR A 20 33.10 -26.91 -8.54
N SER A 21 33.51 -25.64 -8.36
CA SER A 21 34.64 -25.07 -9.08
C SER A 21 36.02 -25.52 -8.56
N ARG A 22 36.11 -25.98 -7.30
CA ARG A 22 37.40 -26.41 -6.71
C ARG A 22 37.96 -27.71 -7.30
N GLY A 23 37.12 -28.57 -7.87
CA GLY A 23 37.56 -29.86 -8.44
C GLY A 23 38.17 -29.77 -9.84
N GLN A 24 38.15 -28.59 -10.49
CA GLN A 24 38.58 -28.41 -11.88
C GLN A 24 39.68 -27.35 -12.05
N GLU A 25 40.11 -26.69 -10.96
CA GLU A 25 41.06 -25.58 -11.03
C GLU A 25 42.51 -25.92 -10.65
N GLU A 26 42.86 -27.16 -10.26
CA GLU A 26 44.27 -27.47 -9.93
C GLU A 26 45.15 -27.77 -11.17
N THR A 27 44.56 -28.09 -12.32
CA THR A 27 45.33 -28.50 -13.52
C THR A 27 45.53 -27.39 -14.57
N TYR A 28 44.95 -26.20 -14.38
CA TYR A 28 44.89 -25.16 -15.44
C TYR A 28 45.46 -23.79 -15.05
N VAL A 29 46.00 -23.63 -13.84
CA VAL A 29 46.37 -22.32 -13.28
C VAL A 29 47.65 -21.71 -13.86
N HIS A 30 48.47 -22.47 -14.60
CA HIS A 30 49.71 -21.93 -15.18
C HIS A 30 49.60 -21.37 -16.62
N GLY A 31 48.43 -21.45 -17.28
CA GLY A 31 48.31 -21.12 -18.73
C GLY A 31 47.36 -19.99 -19.14
N LEU A 32 46.57 -19.40 -18.24
CA LEU A 32 45.44 -18.53 -18.63
C LEU A 32 45.56 -17.11 -18.04
N SER A 33 46.69 -16.43 -18.27
CA SER A 33 47.11 -15.23 -17.53
C SER A 33 46.53 -13.87 -18.00
N SER A 34 45.55 -13.78 -18.90
CA SER A 34 44.94 -12.46 -19.25
C SER A 34 43.50 -12.54 -19.76
N ASN A 35 43.18 -13.55 -20.56
CA ASN A 35 41.84 -13.72 -21.13
C ASN A 35 40.78 -14.04 -20.05
N THR A 36 41.15 -14.81 -19.02
CA THR A 36 40.25 -15.21 -17.93
C THR A 36 39.92 -14.05 -16.99
N GLN A 37 40.86 -13.12 -16.76
CA GLN A 37 40.58 -11.89 -16.01
C GLN A 37 39.57 -11.01 -16.75
N MET A 38 39.76 -10.78 -18.06
CA MET A 38 38.76 -10.07 -18.87
C MET A 38 37.40 -10.78 -18.91
N ARG A 39 37.38 -12.12 -18.96
CA ARG A 39 36.14 -12.90 -18.94
C ARG A 39 35.45 -12.85 -17.58
N LYS A 40 36.21 -12.74 -16.49
CA LYS A 40 35.70 -12.57 -15.12
C LYS A 40 35.19 -11.15 -14.90
N GLU A 41 35.91 -10.13 -15.32
CA GLU A 41 35.48 -8.72 -15.27
C GLU A 41 34.23 -8.52 -16.13
N SER A 42 34.19 -9.04 -17.36
CA SER A 42 33.00 -8.98 -18.22
C SER A 42 31.78 -9.71 -17.62
N LEU A 43 32.02 -10.79 -16.86
CA LEU A 43 30.95 -11.50 -16.16
C LEU A 43 30.46 -10.69 -14.95
N ILE A 44 31.36 -10.09 -14.18
CA ILE A 44 31.02 -9.21 -13.06
C ILE A 44 30.25 -8.00 -13.57
N ASP A 45 30.70 -7.34 -14.63
CA ASP A 45 30.01 -6.21 -15.26
C ASP A 45 28.63 -6.61 -15.77
N LYS A 46 28.48 -7.78 -16.40
CA LYS A 46 27.17 -8.29 -16.82
C LYS A 46 26.28 -8.65 -15.63
N MET A 47 26.87 -9.10 -14.53
CA MET A 47 26.14 -9.36 -13.29
C MET A 47 25.77 -8.06 -12.57
N GLU A 48 26.61 -7.04 -12.55
CA GLU A 48 26.27 -5.71 -12.03
C GLU A 48 25.28 -5.00 -12.94
N LEU A 49 25.35 -5.19 -14.25
CA LEU A 49 24.35 -4.68 -15.18
C LEU A 49 23.02 -5.42 -15.06
N ARG A 50 22.98 -6.66 -14.55
CA ARG A 50 21.72 -7.43 -14.42
C ARG A 50 21.15 -7.46 -13.00
N PHE A 51 22.03 -7.41 -12.01
CA PHE A 51 21.75 -7.55 -10.57
C PHE A 51 22.34 -6.40 -9.74
N GLY A 52 22.96 -5.40 -10.36
CA GLY A 52 23.55 -4.28 -9.64
C GLY A 52 22.51 -3.43 -8.94
N HIS A 53 22.98 -2.75 -7.90
CA HIS A 53 22.17 -1.94 -7.01
C HIS A 53 21.39 -0.83 -7.74
N SER A 54 21.89 -0.32 -8.86
CA SER A 54 21.19 0.70 -9.67
C SER A 54 19.89 0.16 -10.28
N ASN A 55 19.95 -1.02 -10.92
CA ASN A 55 18.77 -1.65 -11.50
C ASN A 55 17.78 -2.10 -10.42
N MET A 56 18.28 -2.51 -9.26
CA MET A 56 17.43 -2.81 -8.11
C MET A 56 16.67 -1.56 -7.63
N LYS A 57 17.35 -0.41 -7.52
CA LYS A 57 16.72 0.86 -7.14
C LYS A 57 15.64 1.26 -8.15
N GLU A 58 15.95 1.27 -9.44
CA GLU A 58 14.98 1.63 -10.49
C GLU A 58 13.80 0.67 -10.51
N SER A 59 14.05 -0.63 -10.32
CA SER A 59 13.00 -1.64 -10.22
C SER A 59 12.05 -1.36 -9.04
N TYR A 60 12.55 -1.03 -7.85
CA TYR A 60 11.70 -0.70 -6.70
C TYR A 60 10.89 0.58 -6.93
N LEU A 61 11.47 1.58 -7.59
CA LEU A 61 10.76 2.81 -7.95
C LEU A 61 9.67 2.57 -9.00
N ALA A 62 9.95 1.73 -9.99
CA ALA A 62 8.96 1.32 -10.98
C ALA A 62 7.81 0.53 -10.32
N GLU A 63 8.13 -0.40 -9.43
CA GLU A 63 7.13 -1.16 -8.68
C GLU A 63 6.26 -0.25 -7.80
N ALA A 64 6.85 0.72 -7.10
CA ALA A 64 6.11 1.68 -6.29
C ALA A 64 5.15 2.55 -7.12
N LYS A 65 5.54 2.96 -8.33
CA LYS A 65 4.71 3.74 -9.26
C LYS A 65 3.57 2.92 -9.88
N LEU A 66 3.83 1.65 -10.17
CA LEU A 66 2.83 0.73 -10.71
C LEU A 66 1.86 0.23 -9.64
N ARG A 67 2.20 0.39 -8.36
CA ARG A 67 1.37 -0.06 -7.26
C ARG A 67 0.05 0.69 -7.24
N ARG A 68 -1.05 -0.06 -7.23
CA ARG A 68 -2.43 0.42 -7.04
C ARG A 68 -3.10 -0.36 -5.92
N ARG A 69 -4.04 0.27 -5.22
CA ARG A 69 -4.85 -0.36 -4.17
C ARG A 69 -5.61 -1.54 -4.76
N ARG A 70 -5.51 -2.71 -4.13
CA ARG A 70 -6.33 -3.88 -4.49
C ARG A 70 -7.73 -3.76 -3.86
N PRO A 71 -8.79 -4.32 -4.47
CA PRO A 71 -10.11 -4.34 -3.85
C PRO A 71 -10.03 -5.08 -2.50
N GLY A 72 -10.47 -4.44 -1.43
CA GLY A 72 -10.42 -4.98 -0.06
C GLY A 72 -9.08 -4.79 0.67
N GLU A 73 -8.08 -4.15 0.06
CA GLU A 73 -6.83 -3.80 0.73
C GLU A 73 -7.00 -2.56 1.63
N SER A 74 -6.48 -2.63 2.85
CA SER A 74 -6.46 -1.49 3.78
C SER A 74 -5.48 -0.42 3.31
N PHE A 75 -5.80 0.85 3.54
CA PHE A 75 -4.88 1.96 3.31
C PHE A 75 -3.57 1.81 4.10
N ARG A 76 -3.61 1.15 5.27
CA ARG A 76 -2.42 0.84 6.07
C ARG A 76 -1.48 -0.12 5.34
N ASP A 77 -2.01 -1.21 4.80
CA ASP A 77 -1.21 -2.24 4.11
C ASP A 77 -0.61 -1.68 2.81
N LEU A 78 -1.40 -0.89 2.08
CA LEU A 78 -0.93 -0.17 0.90
C LEU A 78 0.22 0.77 1.26
N GLY A 79 0.03 1.62 2.28
CA GLY A 79 1.03 2.57 2.73
C GLY A 79 2.31 1.91 3.20
N GLN A 80 2.22 0.82 3.98
CA GLN A 80 3.37 0.05 4.43
C GLN A 80 4.16 -0.55 3.25
N SER A 81 3.46 -1.10 2.25
CA SER A 81 4.11 -1.66 1.07
C SER A 81 4.88 -0.61 0.26
N ILE A 82 4.31 0.59 0.12
CA ILE A 82 4.95 1.72 -0.55
C ILE A 82 6.16 2.21 0.24
N GLU A 83 6.04 2.33 1.57
CA GLU A 83 7.15 2.71 2.45
C GLU A 83 8.32 1.73 2.33
N ASP A 84 8.04 0.44 2.33
CA ASP A 84 9.05 -0.61 2.21
C ASP A 84 9.76 -0.58 0.85
N LEU A 85 9.06 -0.27 -0.23
CA LEU A 85 9.65 -0.13 -1.57
C LEU A 85 10.58 1.09 -1.64
N TYR A 86 10.13 2.25 -1.14
CA TYR A 86 10.96 3.45 -1.14
C TYR A 86 12.14 3.35 -0.19
N ARG A 87 12.00 2.69 0.96
CA ARG A 87 13.12 2.45 1.89
C ARG A 87 14.20 1.56 1.26
N ARG A 88 13.83 0.61 0.40
CA ARG A 88 14.79 -0.19 -0.38
C ARG A 88 15.44 0.60 -1.51
N ALA A 89 14.70 1.52 -2.14
CA ALA A 89 15.22 2.38 -3.21
C ALA A 89 16.15 3.50 -2.69
N TYR A 90 15.85 4.05 -1.50
CA TYR A 90 16.56 5.17 -0.88
C TYR A 90 16.95 4.87 0.58
N PRO A 91 17.86 3.91 0.83
CA PRO A 91 18.25 3.55 2.18
C PRO A 91 18.94 4.70 2.94
N SER A 92 19.61 5.61 2.23
CA SER A 92 20.39 6.72 2.82
C SER A 92 19.61 8.05 2.90
N GLN A 93 18.38 8.12 2.39
CA GLN A 93 17.64 9.39 2.23
C GLN A 93 16.19 9.27 2.72
N PRO A 94 15.95 9.35 4.03
CA PRO A 94 14.61 9.18 4.61
C PRO A 94 13.63 10.27 4.18
N GLU A 95 14.09 11.49 3.91
CA GLU A 95 13.22 12.60 3.46
C GLU A 95 12.58 12.31 2.10
N LEU A 96 13.37 11.78 1.15
CA LEU A 96 12.86 11.38 -0.17
C LEU A 96 11.90 10.20 -0.09
N VAL A 97 12.09 9.30 0.88
CA VAL A 97 11.15 8.20 1.15
C VAL A 97 9.80 8.76 1.58
N GLN A 98 9.78 9.77 2.45
CA GLN A 98 8.53 10.40 2.90
C GLN A 98 7.88 11.17 1.76
N GLU A 99 8.61 12.05 1.07
CA GLU A 99 8.04 12.91 0.03
C GLU A 99 7.51 12.08 -1.16
N ASN A 100 8.33 11.19 -1.70
CA ASN A 100 7.93 10.37 -2.83
C ASN A 100 6.91 9.30 -2.42
N GLY A 101 7.02 8.78 -1.19
CA GLY A 101 6.05 7.86 -0.62
C GLY A 101 4.66 8.48 -0.52
N ILE A 102 4.53 9.73 -0.05
CA ILE A 102 3.23 10.43 0.03
C ILE A 102 2.64 10.61 -1.36
N ARG A 103 3.42 11.07 -2.34
CA ARG A 103 2.95 11.27 -3.72
C ARG A 103 2.48 9.95 -4.34
N SER A 104 3.30 8.90 -4.24
CA SER A 104 2.97 7.58 -4.80
C SER A 104 1.80 6.92 -4.06
N PHE A 105 1.64 7.15 -2.76
CA PHE A 105 0.48 6.68 -2.00
C PHE A 105 -0.81 7.33 -2.49
N LEU A 106 -0.82 8.66 -2.69
CA LEU A 106 -1.98 9.36 -3.23
C LEU A 106 -2.36 8.83 -4.62
N ASP A 107 -1.36 8.59 -5.47
CA ASP A 107 -1.56 7.97 -6.80
C ASP A 107 -2.08 6.54 -6.68
N ALA A 108 -1.52 5.74 -5.78
CA ALA A 108 -1.90 4.35 -5.58
C ALA A 108 -3.33 4.17 -5.03
N CYS A 109 -3.87 5.14 -4.28
CA CYS A 109 -5.18 5.04 -3.64
C CYS A 109 -6.33 4.83 -4.63
N GLY A 110 -6.23 5.32 -5.88
CA GLY A 110 -7.22 5.08 -6.92
C GLY A 110 -8.65 5.60 -6.63
N GLU A 111 -8.80 6.37 -5.55
CA GLU A 111 -10.06 6.96 -5.11
C GLU A 111 -10.37 8.25 -5.90
N SER A 112 -11.56 8.83 -5.73
CA SER A 112 -11.96 10.06 -6.41
C SER A 112 -10.93 11.19 -6.27
N GLU A 113 -10.84 12.07 -7.27
CA GLU A 113 -9.93 13.23 -7.21
C GLU A 113 -10.23 14.13 -6.00
N GLU A 114 -11.49 14.16 -5.55
CA GLU A 114 -11.90 14.86 -4.33
C GLU A 114 -11.22 14.29 -3.07
N PHE A 115 -11.11 12.96 -2.96
CA PHE A 115 -10.39 12.31 -1.86
C PHE A 115 -8.90 12.65 -1.86
N ARG A 116 -8.28 12.66 -3.05
CA ARG A 116 -6.87 13.07 -3.21
C ARG A 116 -6.67 14.54 -2.82
N MET A 117 -7.59 15.42 -3.22
CA MET A 117 -7.54 16.83 -2.85
C MET A 117 -7.69 17.05 -1.33
N LEU A 118 -8.55 16.28 -0.67
CA LEU A 118 -8.78 16.37 0.77
C LEU A 118 -7.51 16.05 1.56
N ILE A 119 -6.82 14.95 1.21
CA ILE A 119 -5.55 14.59 1.83
C ILE A 119 -4.44 15.60 1.47
N ARG A 120 -4.44 16.17 0.26
CA ARG A 120 -3.49 17.25 -0.08
C ARG A 120 -3.70 18.51 0.77
N ARG A 121 -4.95 18.85 1.11
CA ARG A 121 -5.28 20.00 1.98
C ARG A 121 -4.72 19.81 3.40
N THR A 122 -4.65 18.59 3.91
CA THR A 122 -4.08 18.32 5.25
C THR A 122 -2.55 18.46 5.31
N LYS A 123 -1.87 18.62 4.16
CA LYS A 123 -0.41 18.78 4.03
C LYS A 123 0.37 17.82 4.95
N PRO A 124 0.22 16.50 4.77
CA PRO A 124 0.91 15.53 5.61
C PRO A 124 2.43 15.65 5.43
N ARG A 125 3.15 15.78 6.55
CA ARG A 125 4.63 15.80 6.56
C ARG A 125 5.26 14.41 6.54
N THR A 126 4.48 13.39 6.87
CA THR A 126 4.91 11.99 6.91
C THR A 126 3.89 11.12 6.21
N LEU A 127 4.36 10.03 5.62
CA LEU A 127 3.51 9.03 4.97
C LEU A 127 2.48 8.45 5.95
N GLN A 128 2.89 8.20 7.19
CA GLN A 128 1.99 7.73 8.25
C GLN A 128 0.84 8.71 8.54
N LYS A 129 1.10 10.01 8.52
CA LYS A 129 0.04 11.02 8.68
C LYS A 129 -0.91 11.04 7.48
N ALA A 130 -0.39 10.85 6.27
CA ALA A 130 -1.21 10.72 5.06
C ALA A 130 -2.13 9.49 5.12
N ILE A 131 -1.62 8.35 5.59
CA ILE A 131 -2.40 7.12 5.79
C ILE A 131 -3.48 7.34 6.85
N ALA A 132 -3.14 7.95 7.98
CA ALA A 132 -4.10 8.24 9.05
C ALA A 132 -5.24 9.15 8.57
N SER A 133 -4.92 10.21 7.81
CA SER A 133 -5.94 11.06 7.19
C SER A 133 -6.80 10.28 6.20
N ALA A 134 -6.22 9.44 5.34
CA ALA A 134 -6.97 8.61 4.40
C ALA A 134 -7.95 7.66 5.11
N MET A 135 -7.50 7.02 6.19
CA MET A 135 -8.34 6.14 7.02
C MET A 135 -9.47 6.90 7.72
N GLN A 136 -9.19 8.10 8.23
CA GLN A 136 -10.21 8.94 8.86
C GLN A 136 -11.31 9.31 7.87
N GLU A 137 -10.95 9.67 6.65
CA GLU A 137 -11.93 10.02 5.61
C GLU A 137 -12.75 8.81 5.14
N GLU A 138 -12.15 7.62 5.08
CA GLU A 138 -12.89 6.38 4.83
C GLU A 138 -13.94 6.13 5.93
N CYS A 139 -13.56 6.32 7.20
CA CYS A 139 -14.47 6.19 8.34
C CYS A 139 -15.61 7.22 8.32
N ASN A 140 -15.29 8.49 8.04
CA ASN A 140 -16.28 9.56 7.94
C ASN A 140 -17.33 9.24 6.87
N ARG A 141 -16.88 8.81 5.68
CA ARG A 141 -17.76 8.42 4.57
C ARG A 141 -18.66 7.24 4.91
N MET A 142 -18.12 6.24 5.63
CA MET A 142 -18.93 5.10 6.10
C MET A 142 -20.00 5.53 7.12
N ASN A 143 -19.67 6.48 8.00
CA ASN A 143 -20.62 6.99 8.99
C ASN A 143 -21.76 7.79 8.35
N GLU A 144 -21.46 8.68 7.40
CA GLU A 144 -22.47 9.44 6.64
C GLU A 144 -23.47 8.52 5.92
N GLY A 145 -22.98 7.43 5.33
CA GLY A 145 -23.82 6.41 4.69
C GLY A 145 -24.75 5.65 5.65
N ASN A 146 -24.43 5.61 6.94
CA ASN A 146 -25.26 4.98 7.97
C ASN A 146 -26.29 5.95 8.56
N VAL A 147 -25.93 7.22 8.78
CA VAL A 147 -26.84 8.26 9.29
C VAL A 147 -28.06 8.42 8.37
N THR A 148 -27.84 8.49 7.05
CA THR A 148 -28.93 8.59 6.06
C THR A 148 -29.91 7.40 6.06
N LYS A 149 -29.45 6.19 6.44
CA LYS A 149 -30.32 5.00 6.56
C LYS A 149 -31.09 4.99 7.87
N VAL A 150 -30.49 5.47 8.96
CA VAL A 150 -31.12 5.57 10.28
C VAL A 150 -32.21 6.65 10.25
N ASP A 151 -31.93 7.82 9.66
CA ASP A 151 -32.93 8.88 9.50
C ASP A 151 -34.13 8.44 8.65
N ARG A 152 -33.88 7.68 7.58
CA ARG A 152 -34.97 7.09 6.77
C ARG A 152 -35.82 6.10 7.56
N ARG A 153 -35.22 5.24 8.38
CA ARG A 153 -35.98 4.31 9.25
C ARG A 153 -36.78 5.05 10.33
N ASN A 154 -36.22 6.08 10.93
CA ASN A 154 -36.90 6.84 11.98
C ASN A 154 -38.08 7.66 11.43
N ASN A 155 -37.96 8.20 10.22
CA ASN A 155 -39.04 8.95 9.59
C ASN A 155 -40.24 8.05 9.21
N VAL A 156 -40.01 6.82 8.74
CA VAL A 156 -41.08 5.85 8.42
C VAL A 156 -41.85 5.45 9.69
N ASN A 157 -41.15 5.19 10.79
CA ASN A 157 -41.79 4.81 12.06
C ASN A 157 -42.62 5.95 12.69
N THR A 158 -42.31 7.21 12.37
CA THR A 158 -43.04 8.38 12.89
C THR A 158 -44.28 8.68 12.05
N ALA A 159 -44.25 8.38 10.74
CA ALA A 159 -45.39 8.54 9.84
C ALA A 159 -46.51 7.52 10.12
N GLU A 160 -46.18 6.26 10.46
CA GLU A 160 -47.19 5.22 10.77
C GLU A 160 -47.88 5.44 12.13
N LYS A 161 -47.21 6.07 13.10
CA LYS A 161 -47.83 6.45 14.38
C LYS A 161 -48.74 7.68 14.28
N GLY A 162 -48.56 8.54 13.26
CA GLY A 162 -49.35 9.75 13.10
C GLY A 162 -50.78 9.52 12.58
N SER A 163 -50.99 8.48 11.76
CA SER A 163 -52.30 8.14 11.22
C SER A 163 -53.25 7.53 12.26
N ASP A 164 -52.73 6.71 13.18
CA ASP A 164 -53.54 6.01 14.18
C ASP A 164 -54.01 6.95 15.32
N VAL A 165 -53.17 7.94 15.67
CA VAL A 165 -53.47 8.92 16.73
C VAL A 165 -54.54 9.94 16.31
N HIS A 166 -54.61 10.30 15.02
CA HIS A 166 -55.66 11.20 14.51
C HIS A 166 -57.04 10.50 14.46
N GLU A 167 -57.10 9.21 14.17
CA GLU A 167 -58.37 8.47 14.14
C GLU A 167 -58.95 8.22 15.55
N LEU A 168 -58.09 7.93 16.53
CA LEU A 168 -58.49 7.75 17.93
C LEU A 168 -58.97 9.06 18.58
N ASN A 169 -58.37 10.20 18.23
CA ASN A 169 -58.77 11.51 18.80
C ASN A 169 -60.06 12.06 18.17
N SER A 170 -60.35 11.70 16.91
CA SER A 170 -61.63 11.98 16.26
C SER A 170 -62.78 11.20 16.94
N LYS A 171 -62.58 9.91 17.25
CA LYS A 171 -63.58 9.09 17.94
C LYS A 171 -63.87 9.56 19.37
N LYS A 172 -62.86 10.05 20.10
CA LYS A 172 -63.04 10.64 21.45
C LYS A 172 -63.88 11.93 21.44
N THR A 173 -63.66 12.79 20.43
CA THR A 173 -64.38 14.07 20.32
C THR A 173 -65.88 13.88 20.05
N ILE A 174 -66.23 12.88 19.24
CA ILE A 174 -67.64 12.58 18.91
C ILE A 174 -68.40 12.11 20.15
N ILE A 175 -67.79 11.29 21.01
CA ILE A 175 -68.46 10.78 22.23
C ILE A 175 -68.69 11.91 23.25
N GLN A 176 -67.83 12.92 23.30
CA GLN A 176 -67.92 14.01 24.27
C GLN A 176 -68.95 15.09 23.90
N THR A 177 -69.50 15.06 22.68
CA THR A 177 -70.50 16.04 22.21
C THR A 177 -71.96 15.56 22.43
N PHE A 178 -72.15 14.29 22.86
CA PHE A 178 -73.48 13.67 23.03
C PHE A 178 -73.83 13.35 24.51
N LEU A 179 -73.10 13.93 25.46
CA LEU A 179 -73.37 13.88 26.91
C LEU A 179 -73.59 15.30 27.43
#